data_AF-A0AAN8Z568-F1
#
_entry.id   AF-A0AAN8Z568-F1
#
_cell.length_a   1.000
_cell.length_b   1.000
_cell.length_c   1.000
_cell.angle_alpha   90.00
_cell.angle_beta   90.00
_cell.angle_gamma   90.00
#
_symmetry.space_group_name_H-M   'P 1'
#
loop_
_entity.id
_entity.type
_entity.pdbx_description
1 polymer ?
#
loop_
_entity_poly.entity_id
_entity_poly.type
_entity_poly.pdbx_seq_one_letter_code
_entity_poly.pdbx_strand_id
1 'polypeptide(L)'
;MVNPKCYLDISIGGELEGRIVVELYADVVPKTAENFRALCTGEKGFGPHTGGPLHFKGACFHRVIKGFMIQGGDISAQDGTGGESIYGLKFEDENFELKHERKGMLSMANSGPNTNGSQFFITTTRTPHLDGKHVVFGRVIKGMGVLRTIENVATGKNDCPTLGVIIEDCGEIPNGGDEGISNFFKDGDNYPDWPADLDEKHDDLSWWMTAVDTIKNFGNEHFKKQDYKMALRKYQKALRYVDECWEKEEIDEEISLCLRKKKSQMFTNSSACKLKLGDIEGALVDTDLAMRDEDNAKALFRQGQARMALNDIDAAVESFKKALALEPNDGGIKKELAAAKKKIIDRRNQEKKVYSKMFQ
;
A
#
# COMPACT_ATOMS: atom_id res chain seq x y z
N MET A 1 -15.38 11.72 -28.62
CA MET A 1 -13.99 12.14 -28.29
C MET A 1 -13.35 11.02 -27.49
N VAL A 2 -12.03 10.91 -27.48
CA VAL A 2 -11.35 9.96 -26.57
C VAL A 2 -11.45 10.51 -25.15
N ASN A 3 -11.79 9.66 -24.19
CA ASN A 3 -11.89 10.05 -22.79
C ASN A 3 -10.51 10.40 -22.22
N PRO A 4 -10.33 11.57 -21.56
CA PRO A 4 -9.07 11.95 -20.95
C PRO A 4 -8.66 10.97 -19.85
N LYS A 5 -7.35 10.83 -19.68
CA LYS A 5 -6.76 10.10 -18.54
C LYS A 5 -6.00 11.08 -17.65
N CYS A 6 -6.18 10.96 -16.34
CA CYS A 6 -5.42 11.72 -15.36
C CYS A 6 -4.75 10.78 -14.36
N TYR A 7 -3.68 11.25 -13.72
CA TYR A 7 -3.01 10.52 -12.66
C TYR A 7 -3.00 11.31 -11.35
N LEU A 8 -2.92 10.58 -10.25
CA LEU A 8 -2.71 11.07 -8.89
C LEU A 8 -1.58 10.24 -8.26
N ASP A 9 -0.46 10.88 -7.95
CA ASP A 9 0.66 10.28 -7.21
C ASP A 9 0.41 10.48 -5.73
N ILE A 10 0.34 9.38 -4.98
CA ILE A 10 -0.13 9.39 -3.59
C ILE A 10 1.04 9.17 -2.65
N SER A 11 1.10 9.94 -1.58
CA SER A 11 1.88 9.61 -0.38
C SER A 11 0.97 9.29 0.81
N ILE A 12 1.49 8.49 1.74
CA ILE A 12 0.86 8.18 3.03
C ILE A 12 1.90 8.41 4.12
N GLY A 13 1.61 9.31 5.06
CA GLY A 13 2.54 9.66 6.13
C GLY A 13 3.87 10.26 5.62
N GLY A 14 3.84 10.92 4.45
CA GLY A 14 5.03 11.49 3.81
C GLY A 14 5.86 10.50 2.99
N GLU A 15 5.43 9.25 2.87
CA GLU A 15 6.09 8.23 2.04
C GLU A 15 5.31 8.01 0.76
N LEU A 16 5.97 8.09 -0.39
CA LEU A 16 5.33 7.88 -1.69
C LEU A 16 4.84 6.43 -1.82
N GLU A 17 3.54 6.26 -2.06
CA GLU A 17 2.88 4.96 -2.08
C GLU A 17 2.68 4.42 -3.50
N GLY A 18 2.33 5.28 -4.46
CA GLY A 18 2.10 4.85 -5.83
C GLY A 18 1.20 5.80 -6.60
N ARG A 19 0.92 5.43 -7.84
CA ARG A 19 0.08 6.20 -8.76
C ARG A 19 -1.30 5.57 -8.93
N ILE A 20 -2.33 6.41 -8.90
CA ILE A 20 -3.68 6.07 -9.34
C ILE A 20 -3.90 6.72 -10.70
N VAL A 21 -4.37 5.95 -11.69
CA VAL A 21 -4.75 6.49 -13.01
C VAL A 21 -6.25 6.36 -13.17
N VAL A 22 -6.90 7.46 -13.56
CA VAL A 22 -8.34 7.54 -13.81
C VAL A 22 -8.64 7.87 -15.26
N GLU A 23 -9.66 7.23 -15.80
CA GLU A 23 -10.33 7.61 -17.05
C GLU A 23 -11.52 8.51 -16.71
N LEU A 24 -11.66 9.65 -17.40
CA LEU A 24 -12.73 10.62 -17.21
C LEU A 24 -13.75 10.50 -18.34
N TYR A 25 -15.03 10.36 -18.02
CA TYR A 25 -16.13 10.15 -18.97
C TYR A 25 -16.57 11.46 -19.63
N ALA A 26 -15.67 12.12 -20.36
CA ALA A 26 -15.94 13.37 -21.06
C ALA A 26 -16.96 13.23 -22.20
N ASP A 27 -17.20 12.00 -22.67
CA ASP A 27 -18.27 11.65 -23.60
C ASP A 27 -19.68 11.67 -22.98
N VAL A 28 -19.81 11.49 -21.66
CA VAL A 28 -21.09 11.47 -20.93
C VAL A 28 -21.31 12.72 -20.08
N VAL A 29 -20.26 13.19 -19.40
CA VAL A 29 -20.28 14.34 -18.47
C VAL A 29 -19.11 15.29 -18.74
N PRO A 30 -19.08 15.95 -19.92
CA PRO A 30 -17.95 16.78 -20.35
C PRO A 30 -17.58 17.91 -19.39
N LYS A 31 -18.56 18.58 -18.76
CA LYS A 31 -18.25 19.68 -17.82
C LYS A 31 -17.58 19.15 -16.55
N THR A 32 -18.09 18.04 -16.02
CA THR A 32 -17.58 17.40 -14.81
C THR A 32 -16.18 16.82 -15.04
N ALA A 33 -15.98 16.15 -16.19
CA ALA A 33 -14.69 15.63 -16.61
C ALA A 33 -13.65 16.75 -16.81
N GLU A 34 -14.02 17.84 -17.50
CA GLU A 34 -13.10 18.99 -17.71
C GLU A 34 -12.74 19.69 -16.40
N ASN A 35 -13.67 19.80 -15.44
CA ASN A 35 -13.38 20.32 -14.12
C ASN A 35 -12.28 19.51 -13.42
N PHE A 36 -12.42 18.19 -13.36
CA PHE A 36 -11.44 17.34 -12.72
C PHE A 36 -10.10 17.35 -13.47
N ARG A 37 -10.10 17.25 -14.81
CA ARG A 37 -8.89 17.29 -15.63
C ARG A 37 -8.09 18.57 -15.40
N ALA A 38 -8.75 19.72 -15.43
CA ALA A 38 -8.11 21.01 -15.23
C ALA A 38 -7.61 21.19 -13.79
N LEU A 39 -8.30 20.64 -12.79
CA LEU A 39 -7.82 20.58 -11.40
C LEU A 39 -6.65 19.60 -11.23
N CYS A 40 -6.50 18.59 -12.07
CA CYS A 40 -5.28 17.76 -12.11
C CYS A 40 -4.09 18.51 -12.71
N THR A 41 -4.29 19.35 -13.74
CA THR A 41 -3.19 20.08 -14.39
C THR A 41 -2.83 21.40 -13.72
N GLY A 42 -3.76 21.99 -12.96
CA GLY A 42 -3.58 23.31 -12.36
C GLY A 42 -3.65 24.46 -13.37
N GLU A 43 -4.04 24.19 -14.62
CA GLU A 43 -3.91 25.16 -15.73
C GLU A 43 -4.80 26.41 -15.59
N LYS A 44 -5.81 26.36 -14.72
CA LYS A 44 -6.76 27.47 -14.51
C LYS A 44 -6.28 28.49 -13.47
N GLY A 45 -5.08 28.33 -12.92
CA GLY A 45 -4.46 29.31 -12.02
C GLY A 45 -5.10 29.32 -10.64
N PHE A 46 -5.49 30.51 -10.16
CA PHE A 46 -6.03 30.70 -8.81
C PHE A 46 -7.54 30.88 -8.85
N GLY A 47 -8.23 30.25 -7.91
CA GLY A 47 -9.67 30.34 -7.81
C GLY A 47 -10.11 31.64 -7.12
N PRO A 48 -11.14 32.33 -7.65
CA PRO A 48 -11.52 33.66 -7.17
C PRO A 48 -12.20 33.64 -5.80
N HIS A 49 -12.74 32.50 -5.35
CA HIS A 49 -13.46 32.41 -4.08
C HIS A 49 -12.58 31.94 -2.92
N THR A 50 -11.68 30.99 -3.17
CA THR A 50 -10.77 30.47 -2.14
C THR A 50 -9.44 31.21 -2.11
N GLY A 51 -9.05 31.87 -3.20
CA GLY A 51 -7.74 32.52 -3.35
C GLY A 51 -6.58 31.53 -3.45
N GLY A 52 -6.85 30.23 -3.47
CA GLY A 52 -5.86 29.15 -3.62
C GLY A 52 -5.72 28.69 -5.07
N PRO A 53 -4.68 27.90 -5.39
CA PRO A 53 -4.54 27.26 -6.69
C PRO A 53 -5.71 26.32 -6.98
N LEU A 54 -6.26 26.37 -8.19
CA LEU A 54 -7.20 25.39 -8.74
C LEU A 54 -6.44 24.12 -9.14
N HIS A 55 -5.87 23.42 -8.15
CA HIS A 55 -4.96 22.30 -8.38
C HIS A 55 -5.05 21.26 -7.26
N PHE A 56 -5.11 19.98 -7.59
CA PHE A 56 -5.13 18.89 -6.62
C PHE A 56 -3.77 18.59 -5.99
N LYS A 57 -2.67 19.05 -6.58
CA LYS A 57 -1.33 18.86 -6.01
C LYS A 57 -1.24 19.47 -4.61
N GLY A 58 -0.91 18.64 -3.63
CA GLY A 58 -0.87 18.97 -2.20
C GLY A 58 -2.20 18.84 -1.48
N ALA A 59 -3.30 18.55 -2.18
CA ALA A 59 -4.59 18.26 -1.54
C ALA A 59 -4.57 16.88 -0.88
N CYS A 60 -5.35 16.72 0.18
CA CYS A 60 -5.43 15.49 0.95
C CYS A 60 -6.73 14.70 0.70
N PHE A 61 -6.68 13.41 1.03
CA PHE A 61 -7.89 12.63 1.31
C PHE A 61 -8.26 12.82 2.77
N HIS A 62 -9.19 13.75 3.03
CA HIS A 62 -9.58 14.16 4.39
C HIS A 62 -10.62 13.21 5.03
N ARG A 63 -11.18 12.26 4.27
CA ARG A 63 -12.18 11.32 4.77
C ARG A 63 -12.07 9.96 4.08
N VAL A 64 -11.89 8.90 4.86
CA VAL A 64 -11.72 7.53 4.37
C VAL A 64 -12.64 6.59 5.13
N ILE A 65 -13.56 5.93 4.44
CA ILE A 65 -14.47 4.95 5.05
C ILE A 65 -14.24 3.59 4.41
N LYS A 66 -13.63 2.69 5.19
CA LYS A 66 -13.35 1.32 4.76
C LYS A 66 -14.62 0.59 4.34
N GLY A 67 -14.58 -0.06 3.18
CA GLY A 67 -15.73 -0.74 2.59
C GLY A 67 -16.76 0.21 1.99
N PHE A 68 -16.43 1.48 1.77
CA PHE A 68 -17.32 2.46 1.16
C PHE A 68 -16.61 3.33 0.11
N MET A 69 -15.81 4.30 0.53
CA MET A 69 -15.16 5.27 -0.36
C MET A 69 -13.99 6.00 0.32
N ILE A 70 -13.13 6.62 -0.50
CA ILE A 70 -12.15 7.63 -0.07
C ILE A 70 -12.52 8.97 -0.70
N GLN A 71 -12.50 10.05 0.09
CA GLN A 71 -12.91 11.39 -0.34
C GLN A 71 -11.75 12.38 -0.16
N GLY A 72 -11.55 13.18 -1.20
CA GLY A 72 -10.51 14.22 -1.27
C GLY A 72 -10.95 15.39 -2.12
N GLY A 73 -9.99 16.18 -2.60
CA GLY A 73 -10.26 17.31 -3.49
C GLY A 73 -10.76 18.58 -2.80
N ASP A 74 -10.66 18.68 -1.48
CA ASP A 74 -10.75 19.99 -0.81
C ASP A 74 -9.39 20.70 -0.96
N ILE A 75 -9.29 21.49 -2.03
CA ILE A 75 -8.07 22.20 -2.43
C ILE A 75 -7.79 23.46 -1.60
N SER A 76 -8.62 23.77 -0.59
CA SER A 76 -8.53 25.03 0.15
C SER A 76 -8.46 24.84 1.66
N ALA A 77 -9.45 24.19 2.28
CA ALA A 77 -9.51 23.99 3.73
C ALA A 77 -8.91 22.65 4.16
N GLN A 78 -8.79 21.69 3.24
CA GLN A 78 -8.25 20.34 3.46
C GLN A 78 -8.98 19.53 4.54
N ASP A 79 -10.25 19.85 4.83
CA ASP A 79 -11.05 19.20 5.87
C ASP A 79 -12.47 18.84 5.42
N GLY A 80 -12.81 19.12 4.16
CA GLY A 80 -14.10 18.85 3.55
C GLY A 80 -15.07 20.04 3.60
N THR A 81 -14.68 21.16 4.19
CA THR A 81 -15.50 22.39 4.23
C THR A 81 -15.25 23.34 3.08
N GLY A 82 -14.17 23.14 2.32
CA GLY A 82 -13.76 24.03 1.23
C GLY A 82 -13.87 23.43 -0.17
N GLY A 83 -13.13 24.04 -1.09
CA GLY A 83 -13.05 23.69 -2.50
C GLY A 83 -13.88 24.63 -3.38
N GLU A 84 -13.49 24.71 -4.65
CA GLU A 84 -14.25 25.41 -5.69
C GLU A 84 -13.97 24.76 -7.04
N SER A 85 -14.89 24.90 -7.99
CA SER A 85 -14.70 24.37 -9.35
C SER A 85 -13.97 25.37 -10.24
N ILE A 86 -13.53 24.91 -11.41
CA ILE A 86 -12.99 25.81 -12.43
C ILE A 86 -14.03 26.79 -13.01
N TYR A 87 -15.31 26.58 -12.72
CA TYR A 87 -16.43 27.40 -13.17
C TYR A 87 -16.93 28.39 -12.10
N GLY A 88 -16.29 28.42 -10.93
CA GLY A 88 -16.72 29.18 -9.75
C GLY A 88 -16.96 28.28 -8.55
N LEU A 89 -17.54 28.83 -7.47
CA LEU A 89 -17.68 28.12 -6.19
C LEU A 89 -18.41 26.76 -6.34
N LYS A 90 -19.48 26.72 -7.14
CA LYS A 90 -20.29 25.52 -7.38
C LYS A 90 -20.76 25.45 -8.84
N PHE A 91 -21.02 24.23 -9.32
CA PHE A 91 -21.70 23.97 -10.60
C PHE A 91 -22.77 22.87 -10.48
N GLU A 92 -23.61 22.79 -11.51
CA GLU A 92 -24.79 21.91 -11.59
C GLU A 92 -24.43 20.42 -11.66
N ASP A 93 -25.38 19.55 -11.28
CA ASP A 93 -25.31 18.12 -11.55
C ASP A 93 -25.55 17.89 -13.04
N GLU A 94 -24.54 17.44 -13.77
CA GLU A 94 -24.60 17.37 -15.24
C GLU A 94 -25.60 16.31 -15.75
N ASN A 95 -25.54 15.09 -15.21
CA ASN A 95 -26.57 14.05 -15.30
C ASN A 95 -26.27 12.92 -14.30
N PHE A 96 -27.15 11.92 -14.24
CA PHE A 96 -27.00 10.72 -13.39
C PHE A 96 -27.18 9.42 -14.20
N GLU A 97 -26.75 9.41 -15.48
CA GLU A 97 -26.86 8.24 -16.34
C GLU A 97 -26.03 7.06 -15.82
N LEU A 98 -24.81 7.37 -15.38
CA LEU A 98 -23.87 6.40 -14.82
C LEU A 98 -24.14 6.14 -13.35
N LYS A 99 -24.00 4.87 -12.95
CA LYS A 99 -24.30 4.37 -11.60
C LYS A 99 -23.04 3.95 -10.87
N HIS A 100 -23.11 3.90 -9.54
CA HIS A 100 -22.01 3.48 -8.68
C HIS A 100 -21.94 1.94 -8.57
N GLU A 101 -21.75 1.28 -9.70
CA GLU A 101 -21.97 -0.17 -9.85
C GLU A 101 -20.84 -1.05 -9.31
N ARG A 102 -19.65 -0.49 -9.09
CA ARG A 102 -18.44 -1.26 -8.73
C ARG A 102 -17.44 -0.40 -7.95
N LYS A 103 -16.39 -1.05 -7.45
CA LYS A 103 -15.20 -0.38 -6.89
C LYS A 103 -14.47 0.43 -7.98
N GLY A 104 -13.84 1.52 -7.60
CA GLY A 104 -13.03 2.36 -8.46
C GLY A 104 -13.82 3.42 -9.24
N MET A 105 -15.14 3.56 -9.04
CA MET A 105 -15.89 4.65 -9.66
C MET A 105 -15.52 5.99 -9.02
N LEU A 106 -15.24 6.99 -9.85
CA LEU A 106 -14.91 8.36 -9.48
C LEU A 106 -16.17 9.23 -9.60
N SER A 107 -16.52 9.95 -8.53
CA SER A 107 -17.80 10.64 -8.42
C SER A 107 -17.69 11.93 -7.59
N MET A 108 -18.55 12.91 -7.89
CA MET A 108 -18.52 14.23 -7.24
C MET A 108 -19.06 14.17 -5.81
N ALA A 109 -18.33 14.75 -4.87
CA ALA A 109 -18.89 15.07 -3.56
C ALA A 109 -19.71 16.36 -3.67
N ASN A 110 -20.84 16.43 -2.95
CA ASN A 110 -21.71 17.60 -2.92
C ASN A 110 -22.42 17.71 -1.56
N SER A 111 -23.06 18.86 -1.33
CA SER A 111 -23.86 19.15 -0.14
C SER A 111 -25.35 19.34 -0.50
N GLY A 112 -25.82 18.55 -1.47
CA GLY A 112 -27.15 18.65 -2.07
C GLY A 112 -27.11 18.96 -3.58
N PRO A 113 -28.28 19.00 -4.24
CA PRO A 113 -28.36 19.17 -5.69
C PRO A 113 -27.62 20.41 -6.20
N ASN A 114 -26.90 20.29 -7.31
CA ASN A 114 -26.19 21.37 -7.99
C ASN A 114 -25.15 22.09 -7.10
N THR A 115 -24.44 21.34 -6.26
CA THR A 115 -23.41 21.90 -5.39
C THR A 115 -22.02 21.28 -5.60
N ASN A 116 -21.73 20.87 -6.84
CA ASN A 116 -20.45 20.30 -7.23
C ASN A 116 -19.35 21.36 -7.18
N GLY A 117 -18.21 21.05 -6.55
CA GLY A 117 -17.04 21.93 -6.44
C GLY A 117 -15.78 21.25 -6.99
N SER A 118 -14.73 21.15 -6.16
CA SER A 118 -13.53 20.35 -6.46
C SER A 118 -13.52 18.99 -5.77
N GLN A 119 -14.32 18.81 -4.71
CA GLN A 119 -14.29 17.59 -3.92
C GLN A 119 -14.86 16.38 -4.69
N PHE A 120 -14.20 15.24 -4.54
CA PHE A 120 -14.58 14.00 -5.19
C PHE A 120 -14.39 12.83 -4.23
N PHE A 121 -14.99 11.69 -4.56
CA PHE A 121 -14.69 10.43 -3.92
C PHE A 121 -14.45 9.32 -4.94
N ILE A 122 -13.64 8.35 -4.53
CA ILE A 122 -13.43 7.09 -5.25
C ILE A 122 -14.04 5.98 -4.42
N THR A 123 -14.98 5.26 -5.02
CA THR A 123 -15.66 4.13 -4.36
C THR A 123 -14.73 2.95 -4.19
N THR A 124 -14.84 2.24 -3.07
CA THR A 124 -14.08 0.99 -2.82
C THR A 124 -14.98 -0.25 -2.84
N THR A 125 -16.29 -0.06 -2.97
CA THR A 125 -17.31 -1.08 -3.16
C THR A 125 -18.42 -0.56 -4.09
N ARG A 126 -19.45 -1.37 -4.36
CA ARG A 126 -20.66 -0.91 -5.06
C ARG A 126 -21.54 -0.06 -4.12
N THR A 127 -21.94 1.14 -4.53
CA THR A 127 -22.62 2.12 -3.66
C THR A 127 -23.92 2.68 -4.27
N PRO A 128 -24.95 1.84 -4.52
CA PRO A 128 -26.13 2.21 -5.29
C PRO A 128 -27.02 3.24 -4.58
N HIS A 129 -26.86 3.42 -3.27
CA HIS A 129 -27.58 4.43 -2.48
C HIS A 129 -27.16 5.88 -2.81
N LEU A 130 -26.07 6.05 -3.57
CA LEU A 130 -25.57 7.31 -4.10
C LEU A 130 -26.07 7.60 -5.53
N ASP A 131 -26.71 6.64 -6.19
CA ASP A 131 -27.25 6.81 -7.54
C ASP A 131 -28.33 7.91 -7.56
N GLY A 132 -28.29 8.77 -8.57
CA GLY A 132 -29.19 9.92 -8.69
C GLY A 132 -28.88 11.08 -7.74
N LYS A 133 -27.79 11.02 -6.96
CA LYS A 133 -27.38 12.06 -5.99
C LYS A 133 -25.99 12.62 -6.23
N HIS A 134 -25.09 11.81 -6.78
CA HIS A 134 -23.71 12.16 -7.06
C HIS A 134 -23.38 11.82 -8.51
N VAL A 135 -22.79 12.78 -9.23
CA VAL A 135 -22.42 12.62 -10.64
C VAL A 135 -21.21 11.70 -10.72
N VAL A 136 -21.39 10.51 -11.30
CA VAL A 136 -20.29 9.61 -11.66
C VAL A 136 -19.64 10.14 -12.95
N PHE A 137 -18.33 10.39 -12.91
CA PHE A 137 -17.63 11.04 -14.01
C PHE A 137 -16.32 10.37 -14.43
N GLY A 138 -15.98 9.24 -13.83
CA GLY A 138 -14.83 8.46 -14.25
C GLY A 138 -14.68 7.16 -13.51
N ARG A 139 -13.54 6.50 -13.74
CA ARG A 139 -13.13 5.32 -13.00
C ARG A 139 -11.62 5.22 -12.89
N VAL A 140 -11.14 4.52 -11.86
CA VAL A 140 -9.77 4.04 -11.76
C VAL A 140 -9.55 2.95 -12.80
N ILE A 141 -8.49 3.11 -13.60
CA ILE A 141 -8.04 2.14 -14.61
C ILE A 141 -6.72 1.47 -14.23
N LYS A 142 -5.86 2.13 -13.43
CA LYS A 142 -4.65 1.56 -12.82
C LYS A 142 -4.48 2.06 -11.40
N GLY A 143 -3.76 1.32 -10.55
CA GLY A 143 -3.49 1.73 -9.18
C GLY A 143 -4.63 1.41 -8.21
N MET A 144 -5.49 0.44 -8.56
CA MET A 144 -6.54 -0.04 -7.64
C MET A 144 -5.95 -0.55 -6.31
N GLY A 145 -4.72 -1.05 -6.33
CA GLY A 145 -4.02 -1.44 -5.12
C GLY A 145 -3.62 -0.27 -4.22
N VAL A 146 -3.22 0.87 -4.80
CA VAL A 146 -2.96 2.13 -4.05
C VAL A 146 -4.24 2.62 -3.40
N LEU A 147 -5.36 2.61 -4.14
CA LEU A 147 -6.69 2.91 -3.59
C LEU A 147 -7.03 2.01 -2.38
N ARG A 148 -6.71 0.71 -2.45
CA ARG A 148 -6.90 -0.21 -1.32
C ARG A 148 -5.95 0.07 -0.16
N THR A 149 -4.71 0.48 -0.41
CA THR A 149 -3.81 0.92 0.67
C THR A 149 -4.43 2.12 1.41
N ILE A 150 -4.90 3.14 0.69
CA ILE A 150 -5.54 4.32 1.28
C ILE A 150 -6.76 3.91 2.12
N GLU A 151 -7.62 3.05 1.58
CA GLU A 151 -8.83 2.55 2.28
C GLU A 151 -8.52 1.88 3.63
N ASN A 152 -7.34 1.26 3.77
CA ASN A 152 -6.95 0.52 4.96
C ASN A 152 -6.08 1.32 5.94
N VAL A 153 -5.83 2.61 5.68
CA VAL A 153 -5.22 3.51 6.65
C VAL A 153 -6.12 3.62 7.88
N ALA A 154 -5.51 3.67 9.07
CA ALA A 154 -6.24 3.90 10.31
C ALA A 154 -6.89 5.29 10.27
N THR A 155 -8.15 5.38 10.71
CA THR A 155 -8.90 6.63 10.75
C THR A 155 -9.25 7.01 12.19
N GLY A 156 -9.29 8.32 12.43
CA GLY A 156 -9.67 8.92 13.69
C GLY A 156 -11.09 9.49 13.65
N LYS A 157 -11.26 10.64 14.30
CA LYS A 157 -12.54 11.34 14.35
C LYS A 157 -12.99 11.75 12.94
N ASN A 158 -14.30 11.65 12.68
CA ASN A 158 -14.92 12.00 11.39
C ASN A 158 -14.34 11.23 10.19
N ASP A 159 -13.85 10.01 10.40
CA ASP A 159 -13.25 9.17 9.36
C ASP A 159 -11.98 9.77 8.73
N CYS A 160 -11.34 10.73 9.40
CA CYS A 160 -10.10 11.36 8.92
C CYS A 160 -8.89 10.42 9.11
N PRO A 161 -8.05 10.20 8.09
CA PRO A 161 -6.82 9.41 8.21
C PRO A 161 -5.90 9.88 9.34
N THR A 162 -5.33 8.95 10.11
CA THR A 162 -4.35 9.27 11.18
C THR A 162 -2.97 9.63 10.62
N LEU A 163 -2.67 9.15 9.41
CA LEU A 163 -1.52 9.57 8.61
C LEU A 163 -2.04 10.40 7.43
N GLY A 164 -1.36 11.50 7.13
CA GLY A 164 -1.73 12.32 5.97
C GLY A 164 -1.65 11.51 4.68
N VAL A 165 -2.75 11.47 3.94
CA VAL A 165 -2.81 10.88 2.59
C VAL A 165 -2.90 12.02 1.60
N ILE A 166 -1.82 12.27 0.86
CA ILE A 166 -1.64 13.47 0.05
C ILE A 166 -1.48 13.11 -1.43
N ILE A 167 -2.05 13.93 -2.31
CA ILE A 167 -1.78 13.91 -3.74
C ILE A 167 -0.49 14.71 -3.97
N GLU A 168 0.66 14.03 -4.01
CA GLU A 168 1.99 14.64 -4.16
C GLU A 168 2.19 15.25 -5.56
N ASP A 169 1.63 14.62 -6.58
CA ASP A 169 1.64 15.11 -7.94
C ASP A 169 0.39 14.65 -8.68
N CYS A 170 -0.03 15.41 -9.68
CA CYS A 170 -1.16 15.04 -10.51
C CYS A 170 -1.05 15.71 -11.88
N GLY A 171 -1.79 15.18 -12.85
CA GLY A 171 -1.81 15.75 -14.19
C GLY A 171 -2.64 14.94 -15.17
N GLU A 172 -2.69 15.44 -16.39
CA GLU A 172 -3.24 14.73 -17.54
C GLU A 172 -2.17 13.86 -18.20
N ILE A 173 -2.56 12.65 -18.59
CA ILE A 173 -1.73 11.74 -19.39
C ILE A 173 -2.10 11.97 -20.86
N PRO A 174 -1.14 12.39 -21.72
CA PRO A 174 -1.41 12.55 -23.14
C PRO A 174 -1.94 11.27 -23.78
N ASN A 175 -2.73 11.39 -24.84
CA ASN A 175 -3.22 10.22 -25.57
C ASN A 175 -2.06 9.34 -26.06
N GLY A 176 -2.06 8.07 -25.66
CA GLY A 176 -0.98 7.12 -25.96
C GLY A 176 0.32 7.36 -25.16
N GLY A 177 0.31 8.27 -24.20
CA GLY A 177 1.40 8.49 -23.26
C GLY A 177 1.53 7.34 -22.26
N ASP A 178 2.74 7.19 -21.72
CA ASP A 178 3.02 6.25 -20.63
C ASP A 178 2.22 6.62 -19.38
N GLU A 179 1.51 5.65 -18.83
CA GLU A 179 0.71 5.82 -17.61
C GLU A 179 1.61 5.97 -16.36
N GLY A 180 2.89 5.60 -16.47
CA GLY A 180 3.90 5.80 -15.43
C GLY A 180 3.69 4.91 -14.20
N ILE A 181 3.06 3.75 -14.39
CA ILE A 181 2.89 2.73 -13.34
C ILE A 181 4.15 1.86 -13.20
N SER A 182 4.82 1.57 -14.31
CA SER A 182 6.08 0.83 -14.36
C SER A 182 7.24 1.75 -14.03
N ASN A 183 8.25 1.24 -13.30
CA ASN A 183 9.42 2.02 -12.87
C ASN A 183 9.05 3.34 -12.16
N PHE A 184 7.93 3.34 -11.44
CA PHE A 184 7.40 4.52 -10.75
C PHE A 184 8.42 5.15 -9.78
N PHE A 185 9.18 4.33 -9.04
CA PHE A 185 10.23 4.77 -8.12
C PHE A 185 11.57 5.09 -8.79
N LYS A 186 11.67 4.98 -10.13
CA LYS A 186 12.88 5.26 -10.92
C LYS A 186 14.11 4.46 -10.47
N ASP A 187 13.88 3.22 -10.02
CA ASP A 187 14.91 2.30 -9.53
C ASP A 187 15.29 1.21 -10.55
N GLY A 188 14.67 1.22 -11.73
CA GLY A 188 14.88 0.28 -12.82
C GLY A 188 13.91 -0.91 -12.81
N ASP A 189 13.01 -0.99 -11.83
CA ASP A 189 11.99 -2.03 -11.77
C ASP A 189 10.80 -1.72 -12.68
N ASN A 190 10.81 -2.31 -13.88
CA ASN A 190 9.80 -2.09 -14.90
C ASN A 190 8.49 -2.87 -14.69
N TYR A 191 8.34 -3.60 -13.59
CA TYR A 191 7.07 -4.26 -13.27
C TYR A 191 6.16 -3.26 -12.55
N PRO A 192 4.84 -3.23 -12.83
CA PRO A 192 3.88 -2.53 -11.99
C PRO A 192 3.90 -3.02 -10.53
N ASP A 193 3.64 -2.14 -9.57
CA ASP A 193 3.59 -2.54 -8.15
C ASP A 193 2.48 -3.55 -7.84
N TRP A 194 1.42 -3.54 -8.65
CA TRP A 194 0.31 -4.48 -8.60
C TRP A 194 0.23 -5.24 -9.93
N PRO A 195 0.33 -6.58 -9.93
CA PRO A 195 0.27 -7.37 -11.16
C PRO A 195 -0.95 -7.11 -12.04
N ALA A 196 -2.11 -6.81 -11.43
CA ALA A 196 -3.34 -6.48 -12.13
C ALA A 196 -3.25 -5.22 -13.00
N ASP A 197 -2.23 -4.38 -12.78
CA ASP A 197 -1.98 -3.17 -13.55
C ASP A 197 -1.03 -3.41 -14.75
N LEU A 198 -0.62 -4.65 -15.03
CA LEU A 198 0.07 -4.99 -16.29
C LEU A 198 -0.82 -4.68 -17.50
N ASP A 199 -0.23 -4.15 -18.57
CA ASP A 199 -0.96 -3.88 -19.82
C ASP A 199 -1.31 -5.17 -20.56
N GLU A 200 -0.36 -6.11 -20.59
CA GLU A 200 -0.53 -7.42 -21.18
C GLU A 200 -0.46 -8.50 -20.09
N LYS A 201 -1.46 -9.39 -20.08
CA LYS A 201 -1.41 -10.57 -19.22
C LYS A 201 -0.57 -11.63 -19.91
N HIS A 202 0.41 -12.14 -19.18
CA HIS A 202 1.22 -13.26 -19.64
C HIS A 202 0.59 -14.58 -19.18
N ASP A 203 0.39 -15.50 -20.12
CA ASP A 203 -0.10 -16.86 -19.80
C ASP A 203 1.05 -17.76 -19.33
N ASP A 204 2.26 -17.54 -19.88
CA ASP A 204 3.46 -18.30 -19.57
C ASP A 204 3.92 -18.08 -18.12
N LEU A 205 3.89 -19.15 -17.33
CA LEU A 205 4.36 -19.18 -15.94
C LEU A 205 5.85 -18.79 -15.82
N SER A 206 6.68 -19.12 -16.81
CA SER A 206 8.12 -18.83 -16.79
C SER A 206 8.40 -17.32 -16.73
N TRP A 207 7.56 -16.52 -17.39
CA TRP A 207 7.61 -15.06 -17.35
C TRP A 207 7.34 -14.56 -15.93
N TRP A 208 6.29 -15.08 -15.28
CA TRP A 208 5.93 -14.71 -13.91
C TRP A 208 7.02 -15.09 -12.91
N MET A 209 7.58 -16.29 -13.04
CA MET A 209 8.69 -16.72 -12.19
C MET A 209 9.93 -15.83 -12.37
N THR A 210 10.21 -15.40 -13.60
CA THR A 210 11.29 -14.45 -13.91
C THR A 210 11.03 -13.07 -13.31
N ALA A 211 9.78 -12.59 -13.36
CA ALA A 211 9.36 -11.34 -12.72
C ALA A 211 9.57 -11.40 -11.20
N VAL A 212 9.13 -12.48 -10.55
CA VAL A 212 9.32 -12.72 -9.11
C VAL A 212 10.79 -12.64 -8.73
N ASP A 213 11.66 -13.36 -9.44
CA ASP A 213 13.09 -13.37 -9.11
C ASP A 213 13.75 -12.01 -9.35
N THR A 214 13.39 -11.32 -10.42
CA THR A 214 13.87 -9.97 -10.73
C THR A 214 13.46 -8.98 -9.64
N ILE A 215 12.17 -8.94 -9.26
CA ILE A 215 11.66 -8.03 -8.22
C ILE A 215 12.30 -8.33 -6.86
N LYS A 216 12.41 -9.61 -6.50
CA LYS A 216 13.11 -10.04 -5.28
C LYS A 216 14.57 -9.57 -5.27
N ASN A 217 15.25 -9.62 -6.42
CA ASN A 217 16.63 -9.15 -6.53
C ASN A 217 16.74 -7.63 -6.33
N PHE A 218 15.81 -6.84 -6.85
CA PHE A 218 15.73 -5.41 -6.49
C PHE A 218 15.59 -5.22 -4.97
N GLY A 219 14.74 -6.02 -4.32
CA GLY A 219 14.63 -6.00 -2.85
C GLY A 219 15.96 -6.29 -2.15
N ASN A 220 16.73 -7.27 -2.64
CA ASN A 220 18.06 -7.58 -2.11
C ASN A 220 19.04 -6.43 -2.30
N GLU A 221 19.01 -5.73 -3.45
CA GLU A 221 19.88 -4.58 -3.70
C GLU A 221 19.55 -3.39 -2.79
N HIS A 222 18.27 -3.09 -2.56
CA HIS A 222 17.86 -2.08 -1.58
C HIS A 222 18.26 -2.48 -0.15
N PHE A 223 18.12 -3.76 0.20
CA PHE A 223 18.54 -4.26 1.52
C PHE A 223 20.04 -4.05 1.76
N LYS A 224 20.89 -4.34 0.76
CA LYS A 224 22.34 -4.10 0.83
C LYS A 224 22.68 -2.62 1.03
N LYS A 225 21.89 -1.73 0.42
CA LYS A 225 21.99 -0.27 0.59
C LYS A 225 21.41 0.23 1.91
N GLN A 226 20.90 -0.65 2.77
CA GLN A 226 20.21 -0.34 4.04
C GLN A 226 18.91 0.45 3.85
N ASP A 227 18.36 0.46 2.63
CA ASP A 227 17.03 0.99 2.34
C ASP A 227 15.99 -0.09 2.62
N TYR A 228 15.75 -0.32 3.90
CA TYR A 228 14.87 -1.41 4.36
C TYR A 228 13.40 -1.19 4.00
N LYS A 229 12.97 0.07 3.83
CA LYS A 229 11.61 0.40 3.42
C LYS A 229 11.37 -0.04 1.98
N MET A 230 12.25 0.35 1.06
CA MET A 230 12.12 -0.06 -0.34
C MET A 230 12.35 -1.56 -0.51
N ALA A 231 13.31 -2.14 0.22
CA ALA A 231 13.52 -3.59 0.23
C ALA A 231 12.23 -4.35 0.61
N LEU A 232 11.57 -3.92 1.69
CA LEU A 232 10.30 -4.49 2.13
C LEU A 232 9.23 -4.37 1.04
N ARG A 233 9.08 -3.19 0.43
CA ARG A 233 8.14 -2.94 -0.67
C ARG A 233 8.36 -3.92 -1.83
N LYS A 234 9.61 -4.13 -2.23
CA LYS A 234 9.96 -5.08 -3.31
C LYS A 234 9.67 -6.54 -2.93
N TYR A 235 9.95 -6.96 -1.69
CA TYR A 235 9.60 -8.32 -1.27
C TYR A 235 8.08 -8.55 -1.24
N GLN A 236 7.31 -7.58 -0.76
CA GLN A 236 5.85 -7.64 -0.79
C GLN A 236 5.30 -7.65 -2.22
N LYS A 237 5.90 -6.87 -3.11
CA LYS A 237 5.59 -6.90 -4.54
C LYS A 237 5.87 -8.28 -5.16
N ALA A 238 7.06 -8.84 -4.92
CA ALA A 238 7.40 -10.17 -5.42
C ALA A 238 6.44 -11.25 -4.88
N LEU A 239 5.97 -11.13 -3.64
CA LEU A 239 4.93 -12.00 -3.09
C LEU A 239 3.60 -11.91 -3.86
N ARG A 240 3.15 -10.69 -4.20
CA ARG A 240 1.96 -10.49 -5.06
C ARG A 240 2.12 -11.15 -6.42
N TYR A 241 3.31 -11.07 -7.03
CA TYR A 241 3.60 -11.75 -8.29
C TYR A 241 3.63 -13.28 -8.14
N VAL A 242 4.05 -13.81 -6.99
CA VAL A 242 3.93 -15.26 -6.73
C VAL A 242 2.47 -15.68 -6.60
N ASP A 243 1.60 -14.85 -6.00
CA ASP A 243 0.17 -15.17 -5.92
C ASP A 243 -0.45 -15.34 -7.31
N GLU A 244 -0.08 -14.51 -8.29
CA GLU A 244 -0.49 -14.69 -9.69
C GLU A 244 0.07 -15.96 -10.35
N CYS A 245 1.27 -16.43 -9.92
CA CYS A 245 1.79 -17.72 -10.40
C CYS A 245 0.86 -18.88 -10.00
N TRP A 246 0.18 -18.81 -8.85
CA TRP A 246 -0.69 -19.87 -8.36
C TRP A 246 -2.00 -20.01 -9.14
N GLU A 247 -2.37 -18.99 -9.92
CA GLU A 247 -3.57 -18.99 -10.76
C GLU A 247 -3.31 -19.55 -12.17
N LYS A 248 -2.08 -20.03 -12.46
CA LYS A 248 -1.70 -20.59 -13.76
C LYS A 248 -2.02 -22.08 -13.84
N GLU A 249 -2.42 -22.53 -15.04
CA GLU A 249 -2.84 -23.93 -15.26
C GLU A 249 -1.65 -24.93 -15.22
N GLU A 250 -0.42 -24.46 -15.40
CA GLU A 250 0.79 -25.28 -15.56
C GLU A 250 1.55 -25.53 -14.23
N ILE A 251 0.85 -25.76 -13.13
CA ILE A 251 1.50 -25.98 -11.82
C ILE A 251 1.56 -27.47 -11.50
N ASP A 252 2.75 -28.04 -11.64
CA ASP A 252 3.08 -29.37 -11.12
C ASP A 252 3.64 -29.32 -9.68
N GLU A 253 3.97 -30.48 -9.13
CA GLU A 253 4.49 -30.61 -7.77
C GLU A 253 5.86 -29.94 -7.58
N GLU A 254 6.73 -30.00 -8.59
CA GLU A 254 8.08 -29.40 -8.55
C GLU A 254 7.99 -27.87 -8.53
N ILE A 255 7.14 -27.31 -9.40
CA ILE A 255 6.83 -25.89 -9.48
C ILE A 255 6.20 -25.41 -8.17
N SER A 256 5.22 -26.15 -7.65
CA SER A 256 4.56 -25.83 -6.36
C SER A 256 5.59 -25.75 -5.23
N LEU A 257 6.51 -26.71 -5.14
CA LEU A 257 7.60 -26.68 -4.15
C LEU A 257 8.52 -25.48 -4.36
N CYS A 258 8.85 -25.15 -5.61
CA CYS A 258 9.65 -23.98 -5.96
C CYS A 258 8.99 -22.66 -5.51
N LEU A 259 7.69 -22.48 -5.78
CA LEU A 259 6.93 -21.30 -5.38
C LEU A 259 6.82 -21.18 -3.86
N ARG A 260 6.61 -22.28 -3.13
CA ARG A 260 6.62 -22.29 -1.66
C ARG A 260 7.98 -21.89 -1.08
N LYS A 261 9.08 -22.42 -1.64
CA LYS A 261 10.44 -22.03 -1.25
C LYS A 261 10.72 -20.55 -1.51
N LYS A 262 10.27 -20.02 -2.65
CA LYS A 262 10.35 -18.58 -2.96
C LYS A 262 9.55 -17.74 -1.96
N LYS A 263 8.31 -18.13 -1.64
CA LYS A 263 7.49 -17.49 -0.59
C LYS A 263 8.21 -17.49 0.77
N SER A 264 8.71 -18.63 1.22
CA SER A 264 9.48 -18.76 2.46
C SER A 264 10.67 -17.81 2.50
N GLN A 265 11.45 -17.74 1.41
CA GLN A 265 12.60 -16.84 1.30
C GLN A 265 12.19 -15.36 1.39
N MET A 266 11.12 -14.96 0.69
CA MET A 266 10.66 -13.57 0.68
C MET A 266 10.07 -13.14 2.01
N PHE A 267 9.26 -13.98 2.67
CA PHE A 267 8.78 -13.71 4.03
C PHE A 267 9.92 -13.64 5.03
N THR A 268 10.90 -14.53 4.91
CA THR A 268 12.13 -14.44 5.69
C THR A 268 12.73 -13.05 5.51
N ASN A 269 13.04 -12.63 4.27
CA ASN A 269 13.63 -11.33 3.94
C ASN A 269 12.80 -10.12 4.41
N SER A 270 11.49 -10.18 4.25
CA SER A 270 10.53 -9.20 4.75
C SER A 270 10.63 -9.04 6.27
N SER A 271 10.67 -10.16 7.01
CA SER A 271 10.85 -10.16 8.47
C SER A 271 12.15 -9.45 8.91
N ALA A 272 13.25 -9.65 8.18
CA ALA A 272 14.49 -8.93 8.48
C ALA A 272 14.37 -7.42 8.26
N CYS A 273 13.66 -6.98 7.22
CA CYS A 273 13.39 -5.56 6.99
C CYS A 273 12.55 -4.99 8.12
N LYS A 274 11.46 -5.67 8.49
CA LYS A 274 10.55 -5.25 9.56
C LYS A 274 11.25 -5.14 10.92
N LEU A 275 12.12 -6.09 11.27
CA LEU A 275 12.98 -5.99 12.47
C LEU A 275 13.86 -4.73 12.46
N LYS A 276 14.41 -4.36 11.29
CA LYS A 276 15.23 -3.14 11.14
C LYS A 276 14.40 -1.86 11.21
N LEU A 277 13.15 -1.92 10.77
CA LEU A 277 12.20 -0.81 10.79
C LEU A 277 11.45 -0.66 12.12
N GLY A 278 11.61 -1.61 13.05
CA GLY A 278 10.95 -1.62 14.36
C GLY A 278 9.54 -2.21 14.35
N ASP A 279 9.06 -2.76 13.23
CA ASP A 279 7.81 -3.51 13.14
C ASP A 279 8.00 -4.95 13.64
N ILE A 280 8.10 -5.10 14.97
CA ILE A 280 8.46 -6.37 15.60
C ILE A 280 7.34 -7.41 15.44
N GLU A 281 6.08 -6.99 15.59
CA GLU A 281 4.92 -7.88 15.44
C GLU A 281 4.77 -8.34 13.99
N GLY A 282 4.88 -7.43 13.03
CA GLY A 282 4.84 -7.78 11.61
C GLY A 282 6.01 -8.67 11.20
N ALA A 283 7.19 -8.51 11.82
CA ALA A 283 8.31 -9.40 11.60
C ALA A 283 8.04 -10.82 12.11
N LEU A 284 7.35 -10.96 13.25
CA LEU A 284 6.97 -12.24 13.82
C LEU A 284 5.97 -12.97 12.91
N VAL A 285 4.94 -12.27 12.44
CA VAL A 285 3.96 -12.79 11.47
C VAL A 285 4.66 -13.31 10.21
N ASP A 286 5.60 -12.54 9.66
CA ASP A 286 6.37 -12.97 8.48
C ASP A 286 7.21 -14.22 8.76
N THR A 287 7.76 -14.38 9.96
CA THR A 287 8.50 -15.62 10.28
C THR A 287 7.59 -16.83 10.32
N ASP A 288 6.38 -16.71 10.85
CA ASP A 288 5.42 -17.81 10.90
C ASP A 288 4.96 -18.18 9.48
N LEU A 289 4.72 -17.18 8.61
CA LEU A 289 4.43 -17.41 7.20
C LEU A 289 5.60 -18.06 6.45
N ALA A 290 6.84 -17.68 6.78
CA ALA A 290 8.03 -18.28 6.17
C ALA A 290 8.21 -19.76 6.51
N MET A 291 7.69 -20.21 7.66
CA MET A 291 7.83 -21.58 8.16
C MET A 291 6.56 -22.43 8.00
N ARG A 292 5.60 -21.96 7.20
CA ARG A 292 4.31 -22.64 7.04
C ARG A 292 4.44 -24.02 6.38
N ASP A 293 5.36 -24.16 5.43
CA ASP A 293 5.53 -25.37 4.62
C ASP A 293 6.73 -26.23 5.06
N GLU A 294 7.82 -25.59 5.53
CA GLU A 294 9.06 -26.26 5.91
C GLU A 294 9.78 -25.45 7.00
N ASP A 295 10.52 -26.14 7.87
CA ASP A 295 11.39 -25.52 8.85
C ASP A 295 12.48 -24.67 8.17
N ASN A 296 12.67 -23.45 8.66
CA ASN A 296 13.64 -22.50 8.08
C ASN A 296 14.49 -21.87 9.20
N ALA A 297 15.78 -22.24 9.23
CA ALA A 297 16.71 -21.78 10.27
C ALA A 297 16.82 -20.25 10.35
N LYS A 298 16.83 -19.56 9.20
CA LYS A 298 16.89 -18.09 9.14
C LYS A 298 15.60 -17.44 9.62
N ALA A 299 14.45 -18.04 9.33
CA ALA A 299 13.16 -17.58 9.84
C ALA A 299 13.07 -17.79 11.37
N LEU A 300 13.45 -18.97 11.88
CA LEU A 300 13.51 -19.23 13.33
C LEU A 300 14.47 -18.29 14.05
N PHE A 301 15.62 -17.99 13.44
CA PHE A 301 16.55 -17.01 13.98
C PHE A 301 15.92 -15.62 14.07
N ARG A 302 15.26 -15.14 13.01
CA ARG A 302 14.53 -13.85 13.02
C ARG A 302 13.36 -13.86 14.01
N GLN A 303 12.67 -14.98 14.16
CA GLN A 303 11.59 -15.18 15.13
C GLN A 303 12.12 -15.00 16.56
N GLY A 304 13.26 -15.60 16.87
CA GLY A 304 13.95 -15.43 18.15
C GLY A 304 14.34 -13.97 18.42
N GLN A 305 14.84 -13.26 17.39
CA GLN A 305 15.14 -11.83 17.49
C GLN A 305 13.89 -10.97 17.76
N ALA A 306 12.78 -11.26 17.07
CA ALA A 306 11.52 -10.56 17.29
C ALA A 306 10.99 -10.79 18.71
N ARG A 307 10.98 -12.04 19.19
CA ARG A 307 10.57 -12.40 20.55
C ARG A 307 11.44 -11.77 21.62
N MET A 308 12.77 -11.68 21.39
CA MET A 308 13.68 -10.93 22.26
C MET A 308 13.31 -9.45 22.37
N ALA A 309 12.91 -8.83 21.25
CA ALA A 309 12.48 -7.44 21.22
C ALA A 309 11.12 -7.22 21.91
N LEU A 310 10.22 -8.20 21.85
CA LEU A 310 8.95 -8.24 22.60
C LEU A 310 9.09 -8.63 24.08
N ASN A 311 10.33 -8.85 24.56
CA ASN A 311 10.63 -9.33 25.91
C ASN A 311 10.04 -10.72 26.25
N ASP A 312 9.67 -11.52 25.24
CA ASP A 312 9.29 -12.93 25.39
C ASP A 312 10.54 -13.82 25.30
N ILE A 313 11.34 -13.77 26.38
CA ILE A 313 12.68 -14.38 26.40
C ILE A 313 12.62 -15.90 26.34
N ASP A 314 11.62 -16.52 26.97
CA ASP A 314 11.49 -17.98 27.01
C ASP A 314 11.15 -18.51 25.61
N ALA A 315 10.20 -17.88 24.90
CA ALA A 315 9.88 -18.27 23.53
C ALA A 315 11.03 -17.96 22.55
N ALA A 316 11.81 -16.90 22.80
CA ALA A 316 13.00 -16.62 22.00
C ALA A 316 14.07 -17.70 22.11
N VAL A 317 14.32 -18.21 23.32
CA VAL A 317 15.26 -19.32 23.54
C VAL A 317 14.83 -20.56 22.77
N GLU A 318 13.54 -20.88 22.76
CA GLU A 318 13.02 -22.02 21.98
C GLU A 318 13.20 -21.82 20.48
N SER A 319 12.92 -20.62 19.94
CA SER A 319 13.20 -20.31 18.53
C SER A 319 14.68 -20.50 18.17
N PHE A 320 15.59 -19.96 18.99
CA PHE A 320 17.03 -20.09 18.73
C PHE A 320 17.53 -21.52 18.88
N LYS A 321 16.98 -22.33 19.80
CA LYS A 321 17.31 -23.75 19.90
C LYS A 321 16.90 -24.51 18.64
N LYS A 322 15.68 -24.28 18.15
CA LYS A 322 15.20 -24.88 16.89
C LYS A 322 16.07 -24.46 15.72
N ALA A 323 16.42 -23.17 15.62
CA ALA A 323 17.31 -22.66 14.58
C ALA A 323 18.69 -23.35 14.64
N LEU A 324 19.26 -23.52 15.84
CA LEU A 324 20.56 -24.18 16.03
C LEU A 324 20.50 -25.68 15.74
N ALA A 325 19.36 -26.34 15.93
CA ALA A 325 19.19 -27.74 15.58
C ALA A 325 19.30 -27.95 14.05
N LEU A 326 18.82 -26.98 13.27
CA LEU A 326 18.92 -27.00 11.81
C LEU A 326 20.31 -26.58 11.30
N GLU A 327 20.94 -25.61 11.96
CA GLU A 327 22.29 -25.13 11.61
C GLU A 327 23.25 -25.15 12.82
N PRO A 328 23.76 -26.32 13.25
CA PRO A 328 24.53 -26.48 14.50
C PRO A 328 25.85 -25.72 14.56
N ASN A 329 26.37 -25.28 13.42
CA ASN A 329 27.65 -24.60 13.29
C ASN A 329 27.52 -23.07 13.16
N ASP A 330 26.30 -22.53 13.12
CA ASP A 330 26.11 -21.08 12.99
C ASP A 330 26.51 -20.34 14.27
N GLY A 331 27.52 -19.47 14.15
CA GLY A 331 28.04 -18.68 15.27
C GLY A 331 27.10 -17.56 15.73
N GLY A 332 26.27 -17.03 14.82
CA GLY A 332 25.28 -16.00 15.11
C GLY A 332 24.15 -16.53 15.99
N ILE A 333 23.59 -17.70 15.63
CA ILE A 333 22.56 -18.38 16.42
C ILE A 333 23.08 -18.72 17.82
N LYS A 334 24.30 -19.26 17.93
CA LYS A 334 24.92 -19.58 19.23
C LYS A 334 25.05 -18.34 20.12
N LYS A 335 25.47 -17.21 19.55
CA LYS A 335 25.65 -15.95 20.27
C LYS A 335 24.32 -15.42 20.81
N GLU A 336 23.29 -15.36 19.98
CA GLU A 336 21.96 -14.87 20.39
C GLU A 336 21.29 -15.81 21.41
N LEU A 337 21.43 -17.13 21.24
CA LEU A 337 20.94 -18.12 22.21
C LEU A 337 21.61 -17.94 23.58
N ALA A 338 22.93 -17.71 23.61
CA ALA A 338 23.66 -17.46 24.85
C ALA A 338 23.19 -16.16 25.53
N ALA A 339 22.97 -15.10 24.74
CA ALA A 339 22.44 -13.83 25.25
C ALA A 339 21.03 -13.99 25.85
N ALA A 340 20.14 -14.71 25.17
CA ALA A 340 18.78 -14.98 25.64
C ALA A 340 18.78 -15.82 26.93
N LYS A 341 19.60 -16.89 27.00
CA LYS A 341 19.77 -17.69 28.22
C LYS A 341 20.29 -16.87 29.39
N LYS A 342 21.23 -15.96 29.15
CA LYS A 342 21.76 -15.06 30.18
C LYS A 342 20.65 -14.17 30.76
N LYS A 343 19.78 -13.60 29.92
CA LYS A 343 18.63 -12.79 30.39
C LYS A 343 17.69 -13.59 31.32
N ILE A 344 17.43 -14.87 31.04
CA ILE A 344 16.62 -15.73 31.93
C ILE A 344 17.30 -15.89 33.30
N ILE A 345 18.62 -16.13 33.30
CA ILE A 345 19.40 -16.28 34.54
C ILE A 345 19.38 -14.97 35.34
N ASP A 346 19.58 -13.84 34.68
CA ASP A 346 19.58 -12.52 35.32
C ASP A 346 18.21 -12.19 35.92
N ARG A 347 17.11 -12.47 35.21
CA ARG A 347 15.73 -12.33 35.71
C ARG A 347 15.51 -13.16 36.98
N ARG A 348 15.87 -14.45 36.96
CA ARG A 348 15.76 -15.35 38.13
C ARG A 348 16.59 -14.86 39.32
N ASN A 349 17.78 -14.32 39.07
CA ASN A 349 18.64 -13.78 40.12
C ASN A 349 18.06 -12.50 40.74
N GLN A 350 17.41 -11.65 39.93
CA GLN A 350 16.71 -10.46 40.43
C GLN A 350 15.49 -10.85 41.27
N GLU A 351 14.66 -11.78 40.81
CA GLU A 351 13.51 -12.31 41.55
C GLU A 351 13.94 -12.85 42.92
N LYS A 352 14.99 -13.69 42.96
CA LYS A 352 15.55 -14.21 44.23
C LYS A 352 15.96 -13.09 45.19
N LYS A 353 16.60 -12.02 44.69
CA LYS A 353 17.01 -10.87 45.52
C LYS A 353 15.81 -10.11 46.08
N VAL A 354 14.74 -9.96 45.29
CA VAL A 354 13.50 -9.30 45.74
C VAL A 354 12.82 -10.14 46.82
N TYR A 355 12.64 -11.45 46.60
CA TYR A 355 12.08 -12.34 47.61
C TYR A 355 12.90 -12.34 48.91
N SER A 356 14.24 -12.38 48.83
CA SER A 356 15.07 -12.34 50.04
C SER A 356 14.91 -11.06 50.87
N LYS A 357 14.53 -9.94 50.24
CA LYS A 357 14.28 -8.66 50.93
C LYS A 357 12.86 -8.53 51.49
N MET A 358 11.91 -9.33 51.03
CA MET A 358 10.52 -9.31 51.53
C MET A 358 10.34 -10.11 52.83
N PHE A 359 11.28 -10.99 53.15
CA PHE A 359 11.27 -11.84 54.35
C PHE A 359 12.36 -11.45 55.38
N GLN A 360 13.00 -10.30 55.19
CA GLN A 360 13.83 -9.60 56.18
C GLN A 360 13.05 -8.39 56.69
#